data_AF-X1DBT3-F1
#
_entry.id   AF-X1DBT3-F1
#
_cell.length_a   1.000
_cell.length_b   1.000
_cell.length_c   1.000
_cell.angle_alpha   90.00
_cell.angle_beta   90.00
_cell.angle_gamma   90.00
#
_symmetry.space_group_name_H-M   'P 1'
#
loop_
_entity.id
_entity.type
_entity.pdbx_description
1 polymer ?
#
loop_
_entity_poly.entity_id
_entity_poly.type
_entity_poly.pdbx_seq_one_letter_code
_entity_poly.pdbx_strand_id
1 'polypeptide(L)'
;VFKIEGSSNLYGGNFHLGFRDDENVYHSNLHECIFELGNLIQPELTICDGTLALEGNGPTTNPGTTWVKKLNICIGGTDRFEVDNATCQVMGIPVDLVEHLPKTDVSLAPGSLPLTCEEPFKRPVRRTEPFGNIYHHSSMWMCTRCQMTMTRMNRKIA
;
A
#
# COMPACT_ATOMS: atom_id res chain seq x y z
N VAL A 1 5.74 16.60 -20.14
CA VAL A 1 5.32 15.82 -21.32
C VAL A 1 6.37 14.75 -21.53
N PHE A 2 6.17 13.54 -21.00
CA PHE A 2 7.06 12.42 -21.22
C PHE A 2 6.34 11.43 -22.12
N LYS A 3 6.95 11.17 -23.29
CA LYS A 3 6.46 10.31 -24.36
C LYS A 3 7.18 8.98 -24.21
N ILE A 4 6.43 7.91 -23.95
CA ILE A 4 6.92 6.53 -24.06
C ILE A 4 6.57 6.10 -25.48
N GLU A 5 7.57 6.03 -26.36
CA GLU A 5 7.39 5.46 -27.70
C GLU A 5 7.84 3.99 -27.70
N GLY A 6 6.87 3.13 -27.99
CA GLY A 6 7.01 1.69 -28.17
C GLY A 6 5.66 1.14 -28.65
N SER A 7 5.45 1.24 -29.96
CA SER A 7 4.36 0.68 -30.80
C SER A 7 3.83 -0.67 -30.30
N SER A 8 2.54 -1.00 -30.29
CA SER A 8 1.37 -0.53 -31.06
C SER A 8 0.09 -1.06 -30.41
N ASN A 9 -1.01 -0.29 -30.47
CA ASN A 9 -2.37 -0.53 -29.90
C ASN A 9 -2.65 -0.18 -28.42
N LEU A 10 -2.13 0.97 -27.96
CA LEU A 10 -2.29 1.50 -26.59
C LEU A 10 -3.43 2.55 -26.43
N TYR A 11 -4.53 2.47 -27.19
CA TYR A 11 -5.69 3.37 -27.03
C TYR A 11 -6.96 2.62 -26.61
N GLY A 12 -7.15 2.60 -25.30
CA GLY A 12 -8.35 2.19 -24.60
C GLY A 12 -8.04 2.30 -23.13
N GLY A 13 -7.99 3.54 -22.61
CA GLY A 13 -7.60 3.87 -21.24
C GLY A 13 -8.51 3.21 -20.22
N ASN A 14 -8.25 1.94 -19.94
CA ASN A 14 -8.75 1.23 -18.78
C ASN A 14 -7.53 1.01 -17.89
N PHE A 15 -7.48 1.72 -16.76
CA PHE A 15 -6.58 1.38 -15.66
C PHE A 15 -7.02 0.03 -15.10
N HIS A 16 -6.69 -1.04 -15.81
CA HIS A 16 -6.67 -2.39 -15.27
C HIS A 16 -5.31 -2.53 -14.59
N LEU A 17 -5.31 -2.73 -13.27
CA LEU A 17 -4.14 -3.20 -12.55
C LEU A 17 -3.77 -4.58 -13.11
N GLY A 18 -2.95 -4.58 -14.14
CA GLY A 18 -2.47 -5.77 -14.80
C GLY A 18 -1.57 -5.44 -15.99
N PHE A 19 -0.57 -6.27 -16.20
CA PHE A 19 0.38 -6.15 -17.30
C PHE A 19 0.48 -7.48 -18.04
N ARG A 20 1.06 -7.45 -19.25
CA ARG A 20 1.45 -8.66 -19.97
C ARG A 20 2.96 -8.79 -19.89
N ASP A 21 3.45 -9.98 -19.54
CA ASP A 21 4.89 -10.27 -19.56
C ASP A 21 5.40 -10.50 -21.00
N ASP A 22 6.69 -10.78 -21.15
CA ASP A 22 7.32 -11.05 -22.45
C ASP A 22 6.78 -12.33 -23.12
N GLU A 23 6.19 -13.25 -22.34
CA GLU A 23 5.51 -14.47 -22.81
C GLU A 23 4.03 -14.23 -23.14
N ASN A 24 3.55 -12.98 -23.05
CA ASN A 24 2.20 -12.56 -23.33
C ASN A 24 1.14 -13.16 -22.37
N VAL A 25 1.54 -13.52 -21.15
CA VAL A 25 0.67 -13.92 -20.04
C VAL A 25 0.11 -12.66 -19.37
N TYR A 26 -1.19 -12.65 -19.08
CA TYR A 26 -1.82 -11.50 -18.41
C TYR A 26 -1.79 -11.68 -16.89
N HIS A 27 -1.09 -10.77 -16.22
CA HIS A 27 -1.01 -10.70 -14.77
C HIS A 27 -2.04 -9.71 -14.26
N SER A 28 -2.87 -10.13 -13.31
CA SER A 28 -3.82 -9.26 -12.60
C SER A 28 -3.65 -9.32 -11.09
N ASN A 29 -2.61 -9.99 -10.61
CA ASN A 29 -2.30 -10.05 -9.19
C ASN A 29 -1.71 -8.70 -8.75
N LEU A 30 -2.34 -8.07 -7.76
CA LEU A 30 -1.91 -6.77 -7.25
C LEU A 30 -0.47 -6.81 -6.72
N HIS A 31 -0.07 -7.87 -6.03
CA HIS A 31 1.28 -8.00 -5.48
C HIS A 31 2.33 -8.02 -6.59
N GLU A 32 2.11 -8.83 -7.61
CA GLU A 32 2.99 -8.91 -8.77
C GLU A 32 3.05 -7.60 -9.54
N CYS A 33 1.91 -6.94 -9.76
CA CYS A 33 1.86 -5.62 -10.40
C CYS A 33 2.66 -4.56 -9.63
N ILE A 34 2.59 -4.57 -8.28
CA ILE A 34 3.36 -3.64 -7.44
C ILE A 34 4.86 -3.93 -7.53
N PHE A 35 5.25 -5.21 -7.46
CA PHE A 35 6.64 -5.62 -7.56
C PHE A 35 7.27 -5.20 -8.89
N GLU A 36 6.59 -5.47 -10.00
CA GLU A 36 7.07 -5.10 -11.34
C GLU A 36 7.09 -3.59 -11.57
N LEU A 37 6.08 -2.86 -11.07
CA LEU A 37 6.13 -1.40 -11.08
C LEU A 37 7.35 -0.88 -10.31
N GLY A 38 7.64 -1.51 -9.17
CA GLY A 38 8.84 -1.26 -8.40
C GLY A 38 10.10 -1.48 -9.21
N ASN A 39 10.19 -2.55 -10.00
CA ASN A 39 11.35 -2.85 -10.86
C ASN A 39 11.53 -1.82 -11.99
N LEU A 40 10.43 -1.32 -12.55
CA LEU A 40 10.45 -0.31 -13.60
C LEU A 40 10.87 1.08 -13.08
N ILE A 41 10.44 1.46 -11.89
CA ILE A 41 10.71 2.78 -11.30
C ILE A 41 11.74 2.64 -10.17
N GLN A 42 13.00 2.95 -10.46
CA GLN A 42 14.09 3.00 -9.49
C GLN A 42 14.40 4.46 -9.08
N PRO A 43 13.73 5.01 -8.05
CA PRO A 43 14.04 6.35 -7.58
C PRO A 43 15.43 6.40 -6.93
N GLU A 44 16.15 7.52 -7.11
CA GLU A 44 17.44 7.75 -6.45
C GLU A 44 17.30 7.97 -4.93
N LEU A 45 16.11 8.38 -4.48
CA LEU A 45 15.78 8.62 -3.07
C LEU A 45 14.31 8.24 -2.80
N THR A 46 14.10 7.42 -1.78
CA THR A 46 12.77 7.04 -1.29
C THR A 46 12.58 7.61 0.11
N ILE A 47 11.42 8.20 0.37
CA ILE A 47 11.05 8.80 1.66
C ILE A 47 9.68 8.27 2.09
N CYS A 48 9.59 7.77 3.31
CA CYS A 48 8.35 7.38 3.98
C CYS A 48 8.04 8.38 5.10
N ASP A 49 6.98 9.17 4.93
CA ASP A 49 6.47 10.07 5.95
C ASP A 49 5.61 9.29 6.97
N GLY A 50 6.16 9.14 8.17
CA GLY A 50 5.49 8.52 9.31
C GLY A 50 4.98 9.54 10.33
N THR A 51 4.91 10.84 10.02
CA THR A 51 4.50 11.86 11.00
C THR A 51 3.15 11.50 11.62
N LEU A 52 2.20 11.12 10.77
CA LEU A 52 0.92 10.52 11.13
C LEU A 52 0.71 9.27 10.28
N ALA A 53 0.50 8.13 10.93
CA ALA A 53 0.25 6.86 10.27
C ALA A 53 -1.18 6.37 10.52
N LEU A 54 -1.69 5.53 9.62
CA LEU A 54 -3.02 4.91 9.76
C LEU A 54 -2.87 3.45 10.15
N GLU A 55 -3.66 3.01 11.13
CA GLU A 55 -3.76 1.61 11.56
C GLU A 55 -5.21 1.09 11.45
N GLY A 56 -5.38 -0.22 11.55
CA GLY A 56 -6.68 -0.88 11.37
C GLY A 56 -7.01 -1.11 9.89
N ASN A 57 -8.22 -0.73 9.46
CA ASN A 57 -8.70 -0.93 8.09
C ASN A 57 -8.18 0.12 7.09
N GLY A 58 -7.10 0.83 7.45
CA GLY A 58 -6.45 1.82 6.61
C GLY A 58 -7.34 3.04 6.33
N PRO A 59 -7.10 3.80 5.26
CA PRO A 59 -7.84 5.04 4.99
C PRO A 59 -9.32 4.80 4.68
N THR A 60 -9.79 3.56 4.59
CA THR A 60 -11.21 3.24 4.38
C THR A 60 -12.06 3.86 5.50
N THR A 61 -13.09 4.61 5.11
CA THR A 61 -13.88 5.44 6.02
C THR A 61 -14.88 4.64 6.85
N ASN A 62 -14.46 3.58 7.53
CA ASN A 62 -15.23 3.08 8.67
C ASN A 62 -14.61 3.66 9.95
N PRO A 63 -15.18 4.74 10.51
CA PRO A 63 -14.52 5.53 11.56
C PRO A 63 -14.38 4.75 12.88
N GLY A 64 -15.07 3.61 13.04
CA GLY A 64 -14.88 2.71 14.17
C GLY A 64 -13.72 1.72 14.03
N THR A 65 -13.10 1.61 12.84
CA THR A 65 -12.07 0.58 12.56
C THR A 65 -10.76 1.14 12.00
N THR A 66 -10.61 2.46 11.98
CA THR A 66 -9.42 3.17 11.49
C THR A 66 -8.98 4.16 12.55
N TRP A 67 -7.70 4.12 12.91
CA TRP A 67 -7.12 5.03 13.89
C TRP A 67 -5.88 5.72 13.34
N VAL A 68 -5.64 6.94 13.80
CA VAL A 68 -4.43 7.70 13.47
C VAL A 68 -3.43 7.51 14.61
N LYS A 69 -2.22 7.08 14.26
CA LYS A 69 -1.10 6.93 15.18
C LYS A 69 -0.05 7.99 14.88
N LYS A 70 0.33 8.78 15.87
CA LYS A 70 1.37 9.81 15.73
C LYS A 70 2.74 9.17 16.02
N LEU A 71 3.60 9.06 15.01
CA LEU A 71 4.96 8.54 15.20
C LEU A 71 6.02 9.64 15.19
N ASN A 72 5.80 10.72 14.41
CA ASN A 72 6.80 11.78 14.17
C ASN A 72 8.15 11.25 13.65
N ILE A 73 8.11 10.21 12.81
CA ILE A 73 9.29 9.65 12.16
C ILE A 73 9.26 9.95 10.67
N CYS A 74 10.44 10.03 10.07
CA CYS A 74 10.63 10.06 8.63
C CYS A 74 11.74 9.06 8.31
N ILE A 75 11.47 8.11 7.40
CA ILE A 75 12.43 7.11 6.98
C ILE A 75 12.84 7.47 5.56
N GLY A 76 14.15 7.58 5.32
CA GLY A 76 14.68 7.90 3.99
C GLY A 76 15.85 6.98 3.65
N GLY A 77 15.98 6.64 2.38
CA GLY A 77 17.04 5.77 1.89
C GLY A 77 17.16 5.78 0.37
N THR A 78 18.28 5.28 -0.13
CA THR A 78 18.54 5.14 -1.58
C THR A 78 18.08 3.80 -2.12
N ASP A 79 17.82 2.82 -1.25
CA ASP A 79 17.18 1.54 -1.61
C ASP A 79 15.73 1.54 -1.15
N ARG A 80 14.80 1.49 -2.11
CA ARG A 80 13.35 1.45 -1.87
C ARG A 80 12.92 0.23 -1.06
N PHE A 81 13.54 -0.94 -1.27
CA PHE A 81 13.20 -2.16 -0.56
C PHE A 81 13.67 -2.08 0.89
N GLU A 82 14.85 -1.50 1.14
CA GLU A 82 15.35 -1.27 2.50
C GLU A 82 14.41 -0.33 3.28
N VAL A 83 13.92 0.74 2.65
CA VAL A 83 12.97 1.68 3.27
C VAL A 83 11.63 1.01 3.60
N ASP A 84 11.09 0.18 2.71
CA ASP A 84 9.85 -0.55 2.97
C ASP A 84 10.02 -1.64 4.05
N ASN A 85 11.16 -2.34 4.06
CA ASN A 85 11.51 -3.28 5.13
C ASN A 85 11.64 -2.57 6.49
N ALA A 86 12.29 -1.40 6.53
CA ALA A 86 12.39 -0.56 7.72
C ALA A 86 11.00 -0.10 8.20
N THR A 87 10.12 0.26 7.27
CA THR A 87 8.73 0.63 7.59
C THR A 87 7.96 -0.56 8.17
N CYS A 88 8.14 -1.77 7.64
CA CYS A 88 7.57 -3.00 8.20
C CYS A 88 8.05 -3.26 9.64
N GLN A 89 9.34 -3.05 9.92
CA GLN A 89 9.90 -3.16 11.27
C GLN A 89 9.24 -2.18 12.23
N VAL A 90 9.11 -0.90 11.85
CA VAL A 90 8.42 0.11 12.66
C VAL A 90 6.96 -0.28 12.91
N MET A 91 6.25 -0.77 11.89
CA MET A 91 4.84 -1.14 12.02
C MET A 91 4.63 -2.43 12.84
N GLY A 92 5.69 -3.21 13.10
CA GLY A 92 5.58 -4.53 13.71
C GLY A 92 4.93 -5.55 12.76
N ILE A 93 5.13 -5.40 11.46
CA ILE A 93 4.61 -6.29 10.43
C ILE A 93 5.76 -7.17 9.92
N PRO A 94 5.67 -8.51 10.04
CA PRO A 94 6.64 -9.39 9.39
C PRO A 94 6.62 -9.17 7.88
N VAL A 95 7.79 -8.94 7.29
CA VAL A 95 7.96 -8.72 5.85
C VAL A 95 7.41 -9.89 5.04
N ASP A 96 7.53 -11.10 5.57
CA ASP A 96 7.03 -12.34 4.94
C ASP A 96 5.49 -12.34 4.74
N LEU A 97 4.75 -11.41 5.36
CA LEU A 97 3.31 -11.22 5.12
C LEU A 97 3.00 -10.25 3.96
N VAL A 98 4.02 -9.59 3.39
CA VAL A 98 3.88 -8.62 2.31
C VAL A 98 4.43 -9.24 1.03
N GLU A 99 3.58 -9.97 0.28
CA GLU A 99 4.04 -10.87 -0.80
C GLU A 99 4.86 -10.20 -1.92
N HIS A 100 4.70 -8.89 -2.13
CA HIS A 100 5.41 -8.15 -3.17
C HIS A 100 6.72 -7.51 -2.68
N LEU A 101 7.03 -7.61 -1.38
CA LEU A 101 8.18 -6.97 -0.78
C LEU A 101 9.26 -8.03 -0.52
N PRO A 102 10.39 -8.02 -1.27
CA PRO A 102 11.51 -8.87 -0.95
C PRO A 102 12.11 -8.49 0.41
N LYS A 103 12.54 -9.51 1.15
CA LYS A 103 13.19 -9.34 2.44
C LYS A 103 14.63 -8.92 2.26
N THR A 104 15.00 -7.80 2.87
CA THR A 104 16.35 -7.23 2.82
C THR A 104 16.78 -6.83 4.22
N ASP A 105 18.07 -6.91 4.50
CA ASP A 105 18.64 -6.41 5.75
C ASP A 105 18.58 -4.89 5.79
N VAL A 106 18.17 -4.33 6.93
CA VAL A 106 18.05 -2.89 7.12
C VAL A 106 19.26 -2.38 7.89
N SER A 107 19.98 -1.46 7.28
CA SER A 107 21.14 -0.79 7.84
C SER A 107 20.81 0.67 8.16
N LEU A 108 21.19 1.12 9.35
CA LEU A 108 20.96 2.51 9.75
C LEU A 108 22.19 3.36 9.45
N ALA A 109 21.97 4.46 8.74
CA ALA A 109 22.99 5.48 8.55
C ALA A 109 23.49 6.05 9.90
N PRO A 110 24.75 6.51 10.00
CA PRO A 110 25.26 7.12 11.22
C PRO A 110 24.41 8.32 11.66
N GLY A 111 24.00 8.32 12.93
CA GLY A 111 23.17 9.38 13.51
C GLY A 111 21.66 9.17 13.33
N SER A 112 21.23 8.13 12.63
CA SER A 112 19.83 7.74 12.58
C SER A 112 19.32 7.26 13.94
N LEU A 113 18.08 7.62 14.25
CA LEU A 113 17.36 7.09 15.41
C LEU A 113 17.00 5.62 15.17
N PRO A 114 16.86 4.81 16.24
CA PRO A 114 16.44 3.42 16.11
C PRO A 114 15.02 3.33 15.54
N LEU A 115 14.76 2.29 14.75
CA LEU A 115 13.46 2.00 14.14
C LEU A 115 12.51 1.38 15.18
N THR A 116 12.01 2.21 16.09
CA THR A 116 11.14 1.75 17.18
C THR A 116 9.75 2.36 17.08
N CYS A 117 8.75 1.52 17.35
CA CYS A 117 7.39 1.97 17.67
C CYS A 117 7.03 1.40 19.04
N GLU A 118 6.51 2.23 19.94
CA GLU A 118 6.17 1.81 21.32
C GLU A 118 5.19 0.63 21.34
N GLU A 119 4.21 0.66 20.44
CA GLU A 119 3.23 -0.40 20.26
C GLU A 119 3.15 -0.79 18.78
N PRO A 120 3.07 -2.07 18.43
CA PRO A 120 2.80 -2.49 17.05
C PRO A 120 1.49 -1.91 16.50
N PHE A 121 1.38 -1.84 15.18
CA PHE A 121 0.16 -1.34 14.54
C PHE A 121 -1.00 -2.32 14.73
N LYS A 122 -2.19 -1.78 14.98
CA LYS A 122 -3.41 -2.59 14.96
C LYS A 122 -3.67 -3.16 13.56
N ARG A 123 -3.91 -4.46 13.52
CA ARG A 123 -4.26 -5.19 12.29
C ARG A 123 -5.68 -4.82 11.83
N PRO A 124 -5.95 -4.94 10.52
CA PRO A 124 -7.31 -4.75 10.00
C PRO A 124 -8.30 -5.74 10.62
N VAL A 125 -9.49 -5.25 10.91
CA VAL A 125 -10.60 -6.02 11.49
C VAL A 125 -11.49 -6.52 10.34
N ARG A 126 -11.61 -7.85 10.19
CA ARG A 126 -12.33 -8.48 9.06
C ARG A 126 -13.82 -8.15 8.98
N ARG A 127 -14.47 -7.76 10.09
CA ARG A 127 -15.90 -7.42 10.10
C ARG A 127 -16.06 -5.96 9.67
N THR A 128 -16.49 -5.75 8.43
CA THR A 128 -17.17 -4.49 8.09
C THR A 128 -18.51 -4.52 8.80
N GLU A 129 -18.71 -3.65 9.79
CA GLU A 129 -20.03 -3.50 10.41
C GLU A 129 -21.04 -3.15 9.31
N PRO A 130 -22.20 -3.81 9.28
CA PRO A 130 -23.22 -3.50 8.29
C PRO A 130 -23.72 -2.06 8.47
N PHE A 131 -23.93 -1.34 7.37
CA PHE A 131 -24.57 -0.03 7.40
C PHE A 131 -26.08 -0.25 7.47
N GLY A 132 -26.62 -0.41 8.68
CA GLY A 132 -28.00 -0.85 8.89
C GLY A 132 -28.23 -2.26 8.33
N ASN A 133 -29.08 -2.38 7.31
CA ASN A 133 -29.37 -3.66 6.64
C ASN A 133 -28.48 -3.93 5.41
N ILE A 134 -27.48 -3.08 5.14
CA ILE A 134 -26.60 -3.20 3.97
C ILE A 134 -25.28 -3.87 4.38
N TYR A 135 -25.00 -5.02 3.79
CA TYR A 135 -23.74 -5.74 3.94
C TYR A 135 -22.78 -5.38 2.81
N HIS A 136 -21.60 -4.89 3.17
CA HIS A 136 -20.57 -4.51 2.22
C HIS A 136 -19.50 -5.60 2.12
N HIS A 137 -19.38 -6.19 0.93
CA HIS A 137 -18.32 -7.15 0.60
C HIS A 137 -17.31 -6.47 -0.33
N SER A 138 -16.19 -6.00 0.23
CA SER A 138 -15.06 -5.53 -0.58
C SER A 138 -14.38 -6.72 -1.24
N SER A 139 -14.19 -6.67 -2.57
CA SER A 139 -13.26 -7.60 -3.20
C SER A 139 -11.82 -7.29 -2.78
N MET A 140 -10.98 -8.31 -2.71
CA MET A 140 -9.55 -8.16 -2.41
C MET A 140 -8.79 -7.43 -3.55
N TRP A 141 -9.42 -7.31 -4.72
CA TRP A 141 -8.91 -6.62 -5.90
C TRP A 141 -9.31 -5.14 -5.97
N MET A 142 -10.13 -4.66 -5.03
CA MET A 142 -10.63 -3.29 -5.05
C MET A 142 -9.57 -2.31 -4.55
N CYS A 143 -9.24 -1.29 -5.35
CA CYS A 143 -8.35 -0.24 -4.90
C CYS A 143 -8.97 0.61 -3.77
N THR A 144 -8.11 1.27 -3.00
CA THR A 144 -8.52 2.13 -1.88
C THR A 144 -9.55 3.19 -2.29
N ARG A 145 -9.46 3.75 -3.50
CA ARG A 145 -10.39 4.80 -3.96
C ARG A 145 -11.80 4.25 -4.18
N CYS A 146 -11.94 3.05 -4.72
CA CYS A 146 -13.23 2.38 -4.88
C CYS A 146 -13.82 2.01 -3.51
N GLN A 147 -13.01 1.47 -2.59
CA GLN A 147 -13.42 1.21 -1.19
C GLN A 147 -13.91 2.48 -0.48
N MET A 148 -13.17 3.57 -0.63
CA MET A 148 -13.54 4.87 -0.06
C MET A 148 -14.83 5.43 -0.64
N THR A 149 -14.99 5.34 -1.96
CA THR A 149 -16.18 5.85 -2.64
C THR A 149 -17.42 5.08 -2.18
N MET A 150 -17.35 3.74 -2.16
CA MET A 150 -18.45 2.90 -1.68
C MET A 150 -18.81 3.20 -0.23
N THR A 151 -17.81 3.30 0.65
CA THR A 151 -18.03 3.59 2.06
C THR A 151 -18.66 4.98 2.28
N ARG A 152 -18.24 5.99 1.50
CA ARG A 152 -18.84 7.34 1.54
C ARG A 152 -20.28 7.35 1.01
N MET A 153 -20.60 6.56 -0.01
CA MET A 153 -21.96 6.43 -0.51
C MET A 153 -22.86 5.78 0.55
N ASN A 154 -22.42 4.68 1.17
CA ASN A 154 -23.20 3.98 2.20
C ASN A 154 -23.55 4.90 3.40
N ARG A 155 -22.63 5.77 3.82
CA ARG A 155 -22.89 6.76 4.88
C ARG A 155 -23.96 7.81 4.54
N LYS A 156 -24.29 8.02 3.26
CA LYS A 156 -25.37 8.95 2.84
C LYS A 156 -26.74 8.28 2.79
N ILE A 157 -26.76 6.95 2.78
CA ILE A 157 -27.98 6.14 2.66
C ILE A 157 -28.46 5.69 4.06
N ALA A 158 -27.53 5.56 5.02
CA ALA A 158 -27.80 5.25 6.41
C ALA A 158 -28.14 6.49 7.26
#